data_AF-A0AAV4Q4R7-F1
#
_entry.id   AF-A0AAV4Q4R7-F1
#
_cell.length_a   1.000
_cell.length_b   1.000
_cell.length_c   1.000
_cell.angle_alpha   90.00
_cell.angle_beta   90.00
_cell.angle_gamma   90.00
#
_symmetry.space_group_name_H-M   'P 1'
#
loop_
_entity.id
_entity.type
_entity.pdbx_description
1 polymer ?
#
loop_
_entity_poly.entity_id
_entity_poly.type
_entity_poly.pdbx_seq_one_letter_code
_entity_poly.pdbx_strand_id
1 'polypeptide(L)'
;MKLGFMVDPNGKIPVRRIAQTFASGKTEKMVYQCLADVGLPSGKNDSIEPSDFTAEKFYQIYHKICPRNDIEELFQSITQGKVETINIQQLVTFLNDRQRDPRLNEILYPKYSEKRATEILTVYEQDEQLVKEGLMSKDGFIRYLMSDENAPVFLDRLDMYMEMDQPMAHYYINSSHNTYLSGRQFGGKSSVEMYRQVLLAGCRCVELDCWDGKGEDEEPIITHGKAMCTDILFKARNNFPFGLFNLIELMWYIILKKRGLMTE
;
A
#
# COMPACT_ATOMS: atom_id res chain seq x y z
N MET A 1 -8.37 -11.56 -4.39
CA MET A 1 -7.46 -11.66 -5.55
C MET A 1 -8.11 -11.00 -6.76
N LYS A 2 -7.57 -9.89 -7.28
CA LYS A 2 -8.19 -9.06 -8.34
C LYS A 2 -8.49 -9.84 -9.63
N LEU A 3 -7.64 -10.80 -10.00
CA LEU A 3 -7.78 -11.62 -11.21
C LEU A 3 -9.08 -12.42 -11.25
N GLY A 4 -9.55 -12.95 -10.11
CA GLY A 4 -10.80 -13.69 -10.02
C GLY A 4 -12.05 -12.85 -10.35
N PHE A 5 -11.93 -11.51 -10.31
CA PHE A 5 -13.00 -10.58 -10.63
C PHE A 5 -12.87 -9.98 -12.05
N MET A 6 -11.79 -10.30 -12.78
CA MET A 6 -11.57 -9.81 -14.15
C MET A 6 -12.22 -10.75 -15.17
N VAL A 7 -13.56 -10.82 -15.12
CA VAL A 7 -14.35 -11.72 -15.95
C VAL A 7 -14.78 -11.10 -17.29
N ASP A 8 -15.06 -11.96 -18.26
CA ASP A 8 -15.71 -11.61 -19.53
C ASP A 8 -17.24 -11.43 -19.37
N PRO A 9 -17.98 -11.07 -20.45
CA PRO A 9 -19.44 -10.96 -20.38
C PRO A 9 -20.18 -12.24 -19.98
N ASN A 10 -19.52 -13.40 -20.05
CA ASN A 10 -20.07 -14.70 -19.65
C ASN A 10 -19.72 -15.06 -18.19
N GLY A 11 -19.04 -14.18 -17.46
CA GLY A 11 -18.63 -14.40 -16.07
C GLY A 11 -17.39 -15.29 -15.91
N LYS A 12 -16.65 -15.59 -16.98
CA LYS A 12 -15.44 -16.43 -16.93
C LYS A 12 -14.18 -15.60 -16.96
N ILE A 13 -13.09 -16.12 -16.40
CA ILE A 13 -11.80 -15.42 -16.33
C ILE A 13 -11.02 -15.69 -17.62
N PRO A 14 -10.73 -14.68 -18.47
CA PRO A 14 -10.01 -14.94 -19.71
C PRO A 14 -8.53 -15.23 -19.46
N VAL A 15 -8.00 -16.30 -20.05
CA VAL A 15 -6.60 -16.71 -19.89
C VAL A 15 -5.63 -15.60 -20.34
N ARG A 16 -5.98 -14.87 -21.40
CA ARG A 16 -5.20 -13.70 -21.87
C ARG A 16 -5.02 -12.62 -20.78
N ARG A 17 -6.02 -12.41 -19.91
CA ARG A 17 -5.91 -11.40 -18.82
C ARG A 17 -4.90 -11.82 -17.76
N ILE A 18 -4.84 -13.13 -17.47
CA ILE A 18 -3.83 -13.69 -16.56
C ILE A 18 -2.44 -13.51 -17.18
N ALA A 19 -2.26 -13.88 -18.45
CA ALA A 19 -0.97 -13.71 -19.15
C ALA A 19 -0.50 -12.25 -19.18
N GLN A 20 -1.39 -11.30 -19.48
CA GLN A 20 -1.08 -9.86 -19.45
C GLN A 20 -0.64 -9.37 -18.07
N THR A 21 -1.19 -9.92 -17.00
CA THR A 21 -0.84 -9.52 -15.63
C THR A 21 0.59 -9.90 -15.28
N PHE A 22 1.10 -11.01 -15.82
CA PHE A 22 2.47 -11.49 -15.59
C PHE A 22 3.45 -11.09 -16.71
N ALA A 23 2.99 -10.39 -17.76
CA ALA A 23 3.78 -10.05 -18.94
C ALA A 23 4.89 -9.02 -18.68
N SER A 24 4.94 -8.39 -17.50
CA SER A 24 6.00 -7.43 -17.13
C SER A 24 7.33 -8.09 -16.82
N GLY A 25 7.36 -9.41 -16.56
CA GLY A 25 8.58 -10.12 -16.15
C GLY A 25 8.84 -11.45 -16.87
N LYS A 26 7.85 -12.01 -17.56
CA LYS A 26 7.94 -13.32 -18.22
C LYS A 26 7.18 -13.34 -19.55
N THR A 27 7.51 -14.27 -20.43
CA THR A 27 6.83 -14.41 -21.72
C THR A 27 5.43 -15.00 -21.54
N GLU A 28 4.46 -14.57 -22.36
CA GLU A 28 3.09 -15.12 -22.32
C GLU A 28 3.07 -16.64 -22.47
N LYS A 29 3.97 -17.19 -23.32
CA LYS A 29 4.12 -18.63 -23.52
C LYS A 29 4.43 -19.37 -22.21
N MET A 30 5.27 -18.80 -21.36
CA MET A 30 5.60 -19.40 -20.07
C MET A 30 4.40 -19.40 -19.13
N VAL A 31 3.62 -18.31 -19.12
CA VAL A 31 2.40 -18.22 -18.29
C VAL A 31 1.36 -19.26 -18.71
N TYR A 32 1.14 -19.44 -20.02
CA TYR A 32 0.27 -20.50 -20.54
C TYR A 32 0.75 -21.90 -20.15
N GLN A 33 2.06 -22.15 -20.19
CA GLN A 33 2.62 -23.42 -19.73
C GLN A 33 2.36 -23.64 -18.22
N CYS A 34 2.57 -22.61 -17.39
CA CYS A 34 2.30 -22.73 -15.95
C CYS A 34 0.82 -23.02 -15.65
N LEU A 35 -0.11 -22.43 -16.42
CA LEU A 35 -1.54 -22.74 -16.35
C LEU A 35 -1.83 -24.20 -16.71
N ALA A 36 -1.22 -24.69 -17.81
CA ALA A 36 -1.35 -26.07 -18.25
C ALA A 36 -0.85 -27.05 -17.18
N ASP A 37 0.30 -26.76 -16.56
CA ASP A 37 0.88 -27.63 -15.55
C ASP A 37 0.02 -27.77 -14.29
N VAL A 38 -0.79 -26.77 -13.96
CA VAL A 38 -1.73 -26.83 -12.83
C VAL A 38 -3.12 -27.32 -13.27
N GLY A 39 -3.26 -27.78 -14.52
CA GLY A 39 -4.51 -28.34 -15.04
C GLY A 39 -5.61 -27.31 -15.31
N LEU A 40 -5.24 -26.05 -15.54
CA LEU A 40 -6.18 -25.00 -15.95
C LEU A 40 -6.17 -24.79 -17.46
N PRO A 41 -7.26 -24.25 -18.03
CA PRO A 41 -7.28 -23.78 -19.42
C PRO A 41 -6.09 -22.85 -19.70
N SER A 42 -5.37 -23.09 -20.80
CA SER A 42 -4.07 -22.48 -21.10
C SER A 42 -3.98 -21.90 -22.51
N GLY A 43 -4.98 -22.14 -23.37
CA GLY A 43 -5.07 -21.52 -24.67
C GLY A 43 -5.27 -20.02 -24.55
N LYS A 44 -4.67 -19.26 -25.48
CA LYS A 44 -4.72 -17.79 -25.48
C LYS A 44 -6.14 -17.21 -25.43
N ASN A 45 -7.10 -17.91 -26.03
CA ASN A 45 -8.50 -17.48 -26.09
C ASN A 45 -9.40 -18.28 -25.15
N ASP A 46 -8.83 -19.12 -24.30
CA ASP A 46 -9.59 -19.90 -23.34
C ASP A 46 -10.07 -19.01 -22.19
N SER A 47 -11.05 -19.54 -21.45
CA SER A 47 -11.57 -18.91 -20.24
C SER A 47 -11.71 -19.95 -19.13
N ILE A 48 -11.52 -19.51 -17.89
CA ILE A 48 -11.50 -20.35 -16.69
C ILE A 48 -12.76 -20.04 -15.86
N GLU A 49 -13.42 -21.07 -15.34
CA GLU A 49 -14.51 -20.87 -14.37
C GLU A 49 -13.94 -20.30 -13.06
N PRO A 50 -14.57 -19.28 -12.45
CA PRO A 50 -14.08 -18.72 -11.18
C PRO A 50 -13.93 -19.75 -10.05
N SER A 51 -14.76 -20.81 -10.05
CA SER A 51 -14.66 -21.93 -9.09
C SER A 51 -13.36 -22.71 -9.23
N ASP A 52 -12.81 -22.79 -10.44
CA ASP A 52 -11.61 -23.58 -10.74
C ASP A 52 -10.34 -22.76 -10.47
N PHE A 53 -10.44 -21.43 -10.52
CA PHE A 53 -9.33 -20.51 -10.23
C PHE A 53 -9.21 -20.23 -8.72
N THR A 54 -8.95 -21.29 -7.96
CA THR A 54 -8.81 -21.22 -6.49
C THR A 54 -7.52 -20.51 -6.05
N ALA A 55 -7.47 -20.10 -4.77
CA ALA A 55 -6.27 -19.52 -4.17
C ALA A 55 -5.05 -20.45 -4.27
N GLU A 56 -5.27 -21.76 -4.12
CA GLU A 56 -4.24 -22.79 -4.24
C GLU A 56 -3.67 -22.85 -5.67
N LYS A 57 -4.54 -22.88 -6.69
CA LYS A 57 -4.09 -22.85 -8.10
C LYS A 57 -3.30 -21.59 -8.41
N PHE A 58 -3.74 -20.43 -7.92
CA PHE A 58 -3.00 -19.19 -8.06
C PHE A 58 -1.62 -19.25 -7.39
N TYR A 59 -1.53 -19.77 -6.17
CA TYR A 59 -0.27 -19.91 -5.44
C TYR A 59 0.73 -20.78 -6.23
N GLN A 60 0.28 -21.91 -6.77
CA GLN A 60 1.09 -22.80 -7.61
C GLN A 60 1.61 -22.11 -8.88
N ILE A 61 0.76 -21.36 -9.57
CA ILE A 61 1.15 -20.60 -10.77
C ILE A 61 2.14 -19.49 -10.39
N TYR A 62 1.86 -18.73 -9.33
CA TYR A 62 2.67 -17.62 -8.88
C TYR A 62 4.11 -18.05 -8.61
N HIS A 63 4.31 -19.16 -7.88
CA HIS A 63 5.64 -19.70 -7.59
C HIS A 63 6.40 -20.18 -8.82
N LYS A 64 5.70 -20.75 -9.81
CA LYS A 64 6.33 -21.14 -11.08
C LYS A 64 6.73 -19.94 -11.93
N ILE A 65 5.90 -18.89 -11.97
CA ILE A 65 6.16 -17.70 -12.77
C ILE A 65 7.21 -16.81 -12.10
N CYS A 66 7.16 -16.68 -10.78
CA CYS A 66 8.00 -15.80 -9.97
C CYS A 66 8.76 -16.62 -8.93
N PRO A 67 9.75 -17.44 -9.34
CA PRO A 67 10.53 -18.23 -8.38
C PRO A 67 11.28 -17.30 -7.42
N ARG A 68 11.16 -17.58 -6.12
CA ARG A 68 11.78 -16.81 -5.03
C ARG A 68 13.15 -17.38 -4.67
N ASN A 69 14.10 -17.28 -5.60
CA ASN A 69 15.49 -17.73 -5.39
C ASN A 69 16.15 -16.99 -4.22
N ASP A 70 15.77 -15.74 -3.99
CA ASP A 70 16.20 -14.94 -2.84
C ASP A 70 15.79 -15.57 -1.51
N ILE A 71 14.57 -16.11 -1.41
CA ILE A 71 14.13 -16.83 -0.21
C ILE A 71 14.82 -18.18 -0.12
N GLU A 72 15.05 -18.86 -1.24
CA GLU A 72 15.80 -20.13 -1.25
C GLU A 72 17.20 -19.95 -0.68
N GLU A 73 17.94 -18.94 -1.14
CA GLU A 73 19.27 -18.60 -0.62
C GLU A 73 19.23 -18.23 0.86
N LEU A 74 18.23 -17.43 1.28
CA LEU A 74 18.04 -17.09 2.69
C LEU A 74 17.76 -18.34 3.54
N PHE A 75 16.86 -19.21 3.10
CA PHE A 75 16.49 -20.44 3.79
C PHE A 75 17.72 -21.35 3.94
N GLN A 76 18.48 -21.54 2.86
CA GLN A 76 19.74 -22.29 2.87
C GLN A 76 20.77 -21.67 3.81
N SER A 77 20.84 -20.34 3.93
CA SER A 77 21.75 -19.68 4.87
C SER A 77 21.42 -19.99 6.33
N ILE A 78 20.13 -20.18 6.66
CA ILE A 78 19.65 -20.52 8.01
C ILE A 78 19.87 -22.01 8.29
N THR A 79 19.54 -22.87 7.33
CA THR A 79 19.67 -24.34 7.47
C THR A 79 21.09 -24.86 7.19
N GLN A 80 22.00 -23.97 6.76
CA GLN A 80 23.33 -24.28 6.25
C GLN A 80 23.30 -25.27 5.06
N GLY A 81 22.18 -25.33 4.34
CA GLY A 81 21.95 -26.26 3.21
C GLY A 81 21.92 -27.74 3.59
N LYS A 82 21.80 -28.08 4.88
CA LYS A 82 21.88 -29.47 5.37
C LYS A 82 20.51 -30.14 5.55
N VAL A 83 19.48 -29.34 5.75
CA VAL A 83 18.12 -29.79 6.08
C VAL A 83 17.09 -28.93 5.34
N GLU A 84 15.92 -29.51 5.08
CA GLU A 84 14.81 -28.86 4.37
C GLU A 84 13.82 -28.16 5.33
N THR A 85 14.15 -28.08 6.61
CA THR A 85 13.33 -27.46 7.66
C THR A 85 14.17 -26.56 8.57
N ILE A 86 13.52 -25.57 9.17
CA ILE A 86 14.09 -24.70 10.20
C ILE A 86 13.55 -25.17 11.56
N ASN A 87 14.42 -25.48 12.51
CA ASN A 87 14.01 -25.77 13.88
C ASN A 87 13.83 -24.49 14.72
N ILE A 88 13.19 -24.61 15.89
CA ILE A 88 12.93 -23.47 16.80
C ILE A 88 14.21 -22.67 17.11
N GLN A 89 15.33 -23.32 17.40
CA GLN A 89 16.56 -22.61 17.76
C GLN A 89 17.12 -21.80 16.58
N GLN A 90 17.10 -22.36 15.37
CA GLN A 90 17.48 -21.66 14.15
C GLN A 90 16.55 -20.46 13.88
N LEU A 91 15.25 -20.62 14.11
CA LEU A 91 14.28 -19.53 13.97
C LEU A 91 14.54 -18.42 14.99
N VAL A 92 14.78 -18.75 16.26
CA VAL A 92 15.14 -17.77 17.32
C VAL A 92 16.40 -16.99 16.93
N THR A 93 17.44 -17.68 16.46
CA THR A 93 18.68 -17.04 16.00
C THR A 93 18.40 -16.11 14.82
N PHE A 94 17.64 -16.55 13.82
CA PHE A 94 17.26 -15.73 12.68
C PHE A 94 16.50 -14.46 13.11
N LEU A 95 15.50 -14.60 13.98
CA LEU A 95 14.68 -13.49 14.45
C LEU A 95 15.52 -12.44 15.20
N ASN A 96 16.44 -12.87 16.06
CA ASN A 96 17.24 -11.96 16.87
C ASN A 96 18.45 -11.36 16.12
N ASP A 97 19.08 -12.12 15.23
CA ASP A 97 20.33 -11.70 14.58
C ASP A 97 20.09 -11.02 13.23
N ARG A 98 18.99 -11.35 12.54
CA ARG A 98 18.70 -10.84 11.18
C ARG A 98 17.49 -9.90 11.13
N GLN A 99 16.43 -10.21 11.87
CA GLN A 99 15.18 -9.44 11.78
C GLN A 99 15.12 -8.29 12.79
N ARG A 100 15.76 -8.43 13.96
CA ARG A 100 15.74 -7.41 15.00
C ARG A 100 16.64 -6.23 14.66
N ASP A 101 16.11 -5.01 14.78
CA ASP A 101 16.93 -3.80 14.71
C ASP A 101 17.86 -3.73 15.95
N PRO A 102 19.19 -3.72 15.78
CA PRO A 102 20.14 -3.73 16.89
C PRO A 102 20.09 -2.45 17.74
N ARG A 103 19.46 -1.38 17.26
CA ARG A 103 19.31 -0.11 17.99
C ARG A 103 18.21 -0.14 19.05
N LEU A 104 17.31 -1.12 18.98
CA LEU A 104 16.18 -1.22 19.92
C LEU A 104 16.65 -1.63 21.31
N ASN A 105 16.13 -0.96 22.33
CA ASN A 105 16.42 -1.27 23.73
C ASN A 105 15.88 -2.66 24.11
N GLU A 106 16.70 -3.51 24.73
CA GLU A 106 16.34 -4.91 25.04
C GLU A 106 15.30 -5.07 26.15
N ILE A 107 15.08 -4.05 26.99
CA ILE A 107 14.05 -4.09 28.04
C ILE A 107 12.69 -3.73 27.44
N LEU A 108 12.64 -2.66 26.65
CA LEU A 108 11.40 -2.21 25.98
C LEU A 108 11.01 -3.14 24.82
N TYR A 109 12.01 -3.71 24.13
CA TYR A 109 11.84 -4.63 23.02
C TYR A 109 12.66 -5.90 23.29
N PRO A 110 12.12 -6.83 24.10
CA PRO A 110 12.76 -8.09 24.45
C PRO A 110 13.17 -8.89 23.22
N LYS A 111 14.23 -9.69 23.36
CA LYS A 111 14.63 -10.66 22.33
C LYS A 111 13.55 -11.72 22.16
N TYR A 112 13.45 -12.24 20.95
CA TYR A 112 12.59 -13.39 20.66
C TYR A 112 13.06 -14.59 21.47
N SER A 113 12.13 -15.20 22.18
CA SER A 113 12.34 -16.44 22.94
C SER A 113 11.90 -17.66 22.14
N GLU A 114 12.29 -18.86 22.58
CA GLU A 114 11.79 -20.11 22.01
C GLU A 114 10.25 -20.16 22.02
N LYS A 115 9.63 -19.74 23.13
CA LYS A 115 8.16 -19.65 23.23
C LYS A 115 7.57 -18.80 22.10
N ARG A 116 8.14 -17.61 21.86
CA ARG A 116 7.65 -16.72 20.79
C ARG A 116 7.89 -17.31 19.40
N ALA A 117 9.04 -17.94 19.18
CA ALA A 117 9.33 -18.62 17.91
C ALA A 117 8.37 -19.80 17.66
N THR A 118 7.99 -20.55 18.71
CA THR A 118 6.98 -21.60 18.62
C THR A 118 5.60 -21.03 18.25
N GLU A 119 5.17 -19.93 18.87
CA GLU A 119 3.91 -19.26 18.51
C GLU A 119 3.89 -18.86 17.03
N ILE A 120 4.97 -18.24 16.54
CA ILE A 120 5.13 -17.89 15.13
C ILE A 120 5.04 -19.14 14.24
N LEU A 121 5.77 -20.20 14.60
CA LEU A 121 5.77 -21.46 13.86
C LEU A 121 4.37 -22.06 13.76
N THR A 122 3.65 -22.15 14.88
CA THR A 122 2.29 -22.70 14.94
C THR A 122 1.30 -21.89 14.10
N VAL A 123 1.49 -20.58 13.95
CA VAL A 123 0.60 -19.72 13.15
C VAL A 123 0.83 -19.91 11.65
N TYR A 124 2.07 -20.06 11.20
CA TYR A 124 2.41 -20.00 9.78
C TYR A 124 2.70 -21.36 9.12
N GLU A 125 3.06 -22.38 9.89
CA GLU A 125 3.19 -23.75 9.38
C GLU A 125 1.81 -24.41 9.29
N GLN A 126 1.52 -24.99 8.12
CA GLN A 126 0.24 -25.67 7.86
C GLN A 126 0.33 -27.19 8.00
N ASP A 127 1.54 -27.76 7.95
CA ASP A 127 1.74 -29.18 8.22
C ASP A 127 1.70 -29.45 9.73
N GLU A 128 0.63 -30.09 10.21
CA GLU A 128 0.44 -30.41 11.62
C GLU A 128 1.55 -31.30 12.21
N GLN A 129 2.19 -32.14 11.39
CA GLN A 129 3.27 -33.00 11.85
C GLN A 129 4.53 -32.18 12.10
N LEU A 130 4.86 -31.26 11.19
CA LEU A 130 6.00 -30.34 11.37
C LEU A 130 5.77 -29.42 12.57
N VAL A 131 4.54 -28.94 12.79
CA VAL A 131 4.19 -28.16 13.99
C VAL A 131 4.47 -28.96 15.26
N LYS A 132 4.06 -30.23 15.34
CA LYS A 132 4.31 -31.10 16.50
C LYS A 132 5.80 -31.35 16.75
N GLU A 133 6.59 -31.42 15.68
CA GLU A 133 8.04 -31.63 15.75
C GLU A 133 8.83 -30.32 16.00
N GLY A 134 8.17 -29.16 16.01
CA GLY A 134 8.84 -27.86 16.16
C GLY A 134 9.70 -27.49 14.96
N LEU A 135 9.28 -27.92 13.76
CA LEU A 135 9.94 -27.69 12.49
C LEU A 135 9.09 -26.79 11.59
N MET A 136 9.75 -25.88 10.88
CA MET A 136 9.12 -24.97 9.93
C MET A 136 9.63 -25.30 8.53
N SER A 137 8.70 -25.56 7.61
CA SER A 137 9.00 -25.74 6.19
C SER A 137 9.37 -24.40 5.54
N LYS A 138 9.93 -24.47 4.33
CA LYS A 138 10.14 -23.27 3.51
C LYS A 138 8.86 -22.50 3.22
N ASP A 139 7.75 -23.19 2.97
CA ASP A 139 6.45 -22.54 2.74
C ASP A 139 5.93 -21.84 4.00
N GLY A 140 6.07 -22.47 5.18
CA GLY A 140 5.77 -21.83 6.47
C GLY A 140 6.62 -20.58 6.70
N PHE A 141 7.91 -20.65 6.38
CA PHE A 141 8.82 -19.51 6.47
C PHE A 141 8.46 -18.37 5.50
N ILE A 142 8.08 -18.69 4.25
CA ILE A 142 7.61 -17.72 3.27
C ILE A 142 6.35 -16.99 3.79
N ARG A 143 5.40 -17.72 4.38
CA ARG A 143 4.19 -17.14 4.97
C ARG A 143 4.53 -16.18 6.12
N TYR A 144 5.46 -16.57 7.00
CA TYR A 144 5.96 -15.68 8.05
C TYR A 144 6.58 -14.40 7.45
N LEU A 145 7.48 -14.52 6.47
CA LEU A 145 8.15 -13.36 5.87
C LEU A 145 7.20 -12.36 5.22
N MET A 146 6.05 -12.82 4.72
CA MET A 146 5.01 -12.01 4.09
C MET A 146 3.92 -11.54 5.08
N SER A 147 4.02 -11.90 6.36
CA SER A 147 3.03 -11.57 7.37
C SER A 147 3.27 -10.19 8.00
N ASP A 148 2.25 -9.68 8.69
CA ASP A 148 2.33 -8.42 9.45
C ASP A 148 3.34 -8.49 10.61
N GLU A 149 3.65 -9.69 11.12
CA GLU A 149 4.70 -9.90 12.13
C GLU A 149 6.11 -9.58 11.61
N ASN A 150 6.29 -9.61 10.28
CA ASN A 150 7.55 -9.30 9.61
C ASN A 150 7.44 -8.02 8.75
N ALA A 151 6.56 -7.09 9.13
CA ALA A 151 6.39 -5.82 8.44
C ALA A 151 7.72 -5.01 8.43
N PRO A 152 8.06 -4.34 7.32
CA PRO A 152 9.28 -3.53 7.23
C PRO A 152 9.20 -2.22 8.04
N VAL A 153 8.05 -1.95 8.66
CA VAL A 153 7.76 -0.75 9.46
C VAL A 153 7.10 -1.16 10.77
N PHE A 154 7.29 -0.34 11.79
CA PHE A 154 6.55 -0.46 13.05
C PHE A 154 5.09 -0.07 12.82
N LEU A 155 4.19 -1.06 12.86
CA LEU A 155 2.78 -0.85 12.55
C LEU A 155 2.08 0.08 13.54
N ASP A 156 2.50 0.10 14.81
CA ASP A 156 2.03 1.03 15.84
C ASP A 156 2.37 2.50 15.54
N ARG A 157 3.37 2.76 14.69
CA ARG A 157 3.73 4.11 14.24
C ARG A 157 2.95 4.59 13.02
N LEU A 158 2.05 3.77 12.48
CA LEU A 158 1.14 4.19 11.41
C LEU A 158 -0.03 5.03 11.97
N ASP A 159 -0.38 4.81 13.23
CA ASP A 159 -1.36 5.63 13.95
C ASP A 159 -0.70 6.86 14.61
N MET A 160 -1.53 7.71 15.23
CA MET A 160 -1.02 8.85 16.00
C MET A 160 -0.28 8.37 17.25
N TYR A 161 1.04 8.28 17.16
CA TYR A 161 1.92 7.81 18.24
C TYR A 161 2.75 8.92 18.90
N MET A 162 2.86 10.08 18.25
CA MET A 162 3.60 11.23 18.80
C MET A 162 2.73 12.01 19.78
N GLU A 163 3.36 12.61 20.78
CA GLU A 163 2.72 13.57 21.68
C GLU A 163 2.26 14.79 20.89
N MET A 164 0.98 15.17 20.98
CA MET A 164 0.37 16.25 20.20
C MET A 164 0.07 17.52 21.03
N ASP A 165 0.53 17.56 22.28
CA ASP A 165 0.26 18.65 23.23
C ASP A 165 1.43 19.64 23.39
N GLN A 166 2.52 19.45 22.64
CA GLN A 166 3.66 20.37 22.65
C GLN A 166 3.33 21.66 21.87
N PRO A 167 4.11 22.74 22.02
CA PRO A 167 3.95 23.94 21.21
C PRO A 167 4.09 23.65 19.71
N MET A 168 3.31 24.35 18.87
CA MET A 168 3.28 24.15 17.41
C MET A 168 4.67 24.21 16.74
N ALA A 169 5.58 25.04 17.26
CA ALA A 169 6.95 25.19 16.74
C ALA A 169 7.82 23.93 16.90
N HIS A 170 7.39 22.93 17.68
CA HIS A 170 8.12 21.67 17.88
C HIS A 170 7.80 20.61 16.82
N TYR A 171 6.85 20.89 15.91
CA TYR A 171 6.39 19.94 14.90
C TYR A 171 6.85 20.32 13.51
N TYR A 172 7.23 19.33 12.72
CA TYR A 172 7.29 19.49 11.28
C TYR A 172 5.87 19.48 10.70
N ILE A 173 5.53 20.54 9.98
CA ILE A 173 4.19 20.71 9.38
C ILE A 173 4.30 20.50 7.88
N ASN A 174 3.58 19.50 7.36
CA ASN A 174 3.44 19.29 5.92
C ASN A 174 2.74 20.50 5.29
N SER A 175 3.48 21.26 4.47
CA SER A 175 3.10 22.59 4.00
C SER A 175 3.21 22.66 2.47
N SER A 176 2.26 23.34 1.83
CA SER A 176 2.19 23.53 0.39
C SER A 176 2.36 25.00 0.03
N HIS A 177 3.26 25.26 -0.92
CA HIS A 177 3.52 26.58 -1.50
C HIS A 177 2.82 26.71 -2.85
N ASN A 178 2.24 27.88 -3.14
CA ASN A 178 1.40 28.17 -4.31
C ASN A 178 0.39 27.06 -4.60
N THR A 179 -0.37 26.65 -3.57
CA THR A 179 -1.22 25.45 -3.57
C THR A 179 -2.21 25.39 -4.74
N TYR A 180 -2.66 26.55 -5.22
CA TYR A 180 -3.60 26.66 -6.33
C TYR A 180 -3.01 26.20 -7.68
N LEU A 181 -1.68 26.21 -7.86
CA LEU A 181 -1.04 25.86 -9.14
C LEU A 181 -0.98 24.34 -9.33
N SER A 182 -1.50 23.85 -10.46
CA SER A 182 -1.42 22.43 -10.84
C SER A 182 -0.20 22.11 -11.71
N GLY A 183 0.77 23.03 -11.84
CA GLY A 183 1.87 22.90 -12.78
C GLY A 183 2.92 24.00 -12.68
N ARG A 184 3.30 24.59 -13.82
CA ARG A 184 4.38 25.58 -13.92
C ARG A 184 4.08 26.86 -13.15
N GLN A 185 5.12 27.50 -12.62
CA GLN A 185 5.03 28.83 -12.00
C GLN A 185 4.70 29.95 -13.00
N PHE A 186 4.97 29.74 -14.30
CA PHE A 186 4.65 30.69 -15.37
C PHE A 186 3.78 30.01 -16.43
N GLY A 187 2.70 30.67 -16.83
CA GLY A 187 1.73 30.11 -17.79
C GLY A 187 0.98 28.88 -17.26
N GLY A 188 0.98 28.68 -15.93
CA GLY A 188 0.38 27.51 -15.28
C GLY A 188 -1.14 27.63 -15.13
N LYS A 189 -1.79 26.51 -14.85
CA LYS A 189 -3.21 26.48 -14.50
C LYS A 189 -3.37 26.53 -12.99
N SER A 190 -4.25 27.41 -12.52
CA SER A 190 -4.75 27.45 -11.16
C SER A 190 -6.02 26.62 -11.04
N SER A 191 -6.20 25.90 -9.92
CA SER A 191 -7.34 24.99 -9.73
C SER A 191 -7.79 24.92 -8.26
N VAL A 192 -9.09 25.03 -8.04
CA VAL A 192 -9.73 24.80 -6.74
C VAL A 192 -9.51 23.35 -6.26
N GLU A 193 -9.50 22.39 -7.19
CA GLU A 193 -9.31 20.97 -6.87
C GLU A 193 -7.94 20.71 -6.22
N MET A 194 -6.94 21.56 -6.47
CA MET A 194 -5.64 21.35 -5.84
C MET A 194 -5.68 21.50 -4.32
N TYR A 195 -6.46 22.45 -3.80
CA TYR A 195 -6.67 22.57 -2.36
C TYR A 195 -7.28 21.29 -1.76
N ARG A 196 -8.24 20.68 -2.46
CA ARG A 196 -8.83 19.42 -2.03
C ARG A 196 -7.80 18.29 -2.00
N GLN A 197 -7.04 18.12 -3.08
CA GLN A 197 -6.06 17.04 -3.20
C GLN A 197 -4.95 17.14 -2.15
N VAL A 198 -4.38 18.34 -1.93
CA VAL A 198 -3.30 18.49 -0.94
C VAL A 198 -3.79 18.25 0.49
N LEU A 199 -5.02 18.67 0.83
CA LEU A 199 -5.60 18.43 2.15
C LEU A 199 -5.92 16.94 2.36
N LEU A 200 -6.42 16.24 1.32
CA LEU A 200 -6.64 14.80 1.37
C LEU A 200 -5.32 14.04 1.55
N ALA A 201 -4.25 14.47 0.87
CA ALA A 201 -2.89 13.94 1.02
C ALA A 201 -2.25 14.22 2.39
N GLY A 202 -2.89 15.02 3.25
CA GLY A 202 -2.44 15.28 4.62
C GLY A 202 -1.71 16.60 4.83
N CYS A 203 -1.59 17.46 3.81
CA CYS A 203 -1.04 18.81 3.96
C CYS A 203 -1.86 19.61 4.98
N ARG A 204 -1.21 20.36 5.89
CA ARG A 204 -1.85 21.11 6.98
C ARG A 204 -1.66 22.63 6.87
N CYS A 205 -0.80 23.09 5.98
CA CYS A 205 -0.59 24.51 5.67
C CYS A 205 -0.68 24.71 4.16
N VAL A 206 -1.52 25.64 3.70
CA VAL A 206 -1.71 25.93 2.27
C VAL A 206 -1.62 27.43 2.04
N GLU A 207 -1.28 27.81 0.82
CA GLU A 207 -1.06 29.20 0.43
C GLU A 207 -2.19 29.70 -0.49
N LEU A 208 -2.59 30.96 -0.29
CA LEU A 208 -3.64 31.64 -1.06
C LEU A 208 -3.13 33.01 -1.50
N ASP A 209 -2.67 33.11 -2.75
CA ASP A 209 -2.24 34.39 -3.32
C ASP A 209 -3.46 35.17 -3.80
N CYS A 210 -4.00 36.01 -2.93
CA CYS A 210 -5.23 36.74 -3.18
C CYS A 210 -4.95 38.04 -3.95
N TRP A 211 -5.72 38.28 -5.01
CA TRP A 211 -5.67 39.48 -5.85
C TRP A 211 -7.08 40.05 -6.05
N ASP A 212 -7.14 41.34 -6.38
CA ASP A 212 -8.39 42.03 -6.70
C ASP A 212 -9.04 41.42 -7.96
N GLY A 213 -10.37 41.33 -7.93
CA GLY A 213 -11.16 40.84 -9.05
C GLY A 213 -11.05 41.75 -10.27
N LYS A 214 -11.05 41.15 -11.47
CA LYS A 214 -10.98 41.90 -12.74
C LYS A 214 -12.36 42.15 -13.39
N GLY A 215 -13.44 41.65 -12.78
CA GLY A 215 -14.81 41.75 -13.29
C GLY A 215 -15.62 42.86 -12.63
N GLU A 216 -16.85 43.10 -13.11
CA GLU A 216 -17.76 44.13 -12.58
C GLU A 216 -18.12 43.93 -11.10
N ASP A 217 -18.16 42.68 -10.65
CA ASP A 217 -18.45 42.32 -9.26
C ASP A 217 -17.24 42.49 -8.32
N GLU A 218 -16.04 42.80 -8.86
CA GLU A 218 -14.77 42.98 -8.13
C GLU A 218 -14.40 41.80 -7.17
N GLU A 219 -14.99 40.62 -7.39
CA GLU A 219 -14.82 39.45 -6.54
C GLU A 219 -13.35 38.99 -6.46
N PRO A 220 -12.78 38.77 -5.26
CA PRO A 220 -11.38 38.36 -5.10
C PRO A 220 -11.04 37.07 -5.84
N ILE A 221 -9.86 37.06 -6.44
CA ILE A 221 -9.31 35.91 -7.18
C ILE A 221 -8.05 35.38 -6.50
N ILE A 222 -7.70 34.13 -6.84
CA ILE A 222 -6.41 33.52 -6.50
C ILE A 222 -5.65 33.26 -7.80
N THR A 223 -4.42 33.74 -7.89
CA THR A 223 -3.54 33.56 -9.06
C THR A 223 -2.09 33.89 -8.73
N HIS A 224 -1.16 33.44 -9.58
CA HIS A 224 0.23 33.86 -9.49
C HIS A 224 0.42 35.17 -10.25
N GLY A 225 0.58 36.25 -9.49
CA GLY A 225 0.62 37.61 -10.00
C GLY A 225 1.63 37.82 -11.12
N LYS A 226 1.18 38.47 -12.21
CA LYS A 226 2.03 38.83 -13.38
C LYS A 226 2.74 37.64 -14.05
N ALA A 227 2.34 36.40 -13.76
CA ALA A 227 3.00 35.19 -14.25
C ALA A 227 2.23 34.46 -15.37
N MET A 228 1.20 35.11 -15.96
CA MET A 228 0.32 34.54 -17.01
C MET A 228 -0.38 33.23 -16.59
N CYS A 229 -0.58 33.01 -15.29
CA CYS A 229 -1.35 31.87 -14.81
C CYS A 229 -2.86 32.13 -14.94
N THR A 230 -3.67 31.06 -14.98
CA THR A 230 -5.13 31.22 -14.96
C THR A 230 -5.61 31.66 -13.59
N ASP A 231 -6.74 32.35 -13.54
CA ASP A 231 -7.33 32.84 -12.29
C ASP A 231 -8.41 31.86 -11.79
N ILE A 232 -8.53 31.69 -10.47
CA ILE A 232 -9.69 31.02 -9.84
C ILE A 232 -10.36 32.00 -8.88
N LEU A 233 -11.68 31.87 -8.69
CA LEU A 233 -12.40 32.68 -7.70
C LEU A 233 -12.04 32.24 -6.29
N PHE A 234 -11.89 33.20 -5.37
CA PHE A 234 -11.75 32.93 -3.93
C PHE A 234 -13.02 32.25 -3.36
N LYS A 235 -14.18 32.56 -3.92
CA LYS A 235 -15.45 31.90 -3.60
C LYS A 235 -15.72 30.77 -4.60
N ALA A 236 -15.47 29.52 -4.18
CA ALA A 236 -15.71 28.36 -5.03
C ALA A 236 -17.19 27.94 -4.99
N ARG A 237 -17.94 28.16 -6.08
CA ARG A 237 -19.28 27.56 -6.24
C ARG A 237 -19.14 26.06 -6.47
N ASN A 238 -19.37 25.25 -5.44
CA ASN A 238 -19.50 23.80 -5.58
C ASN A 238 -20.95 23.37 -5.40
N ASN A 239 -21.42 22.44 -6.23
CA ASN A 239 -22.71 21.74 -6.10
C ASN A 239 -22.69 20.72 -4.94
N PHE A 240 -22.34 21.16 -3.72
CA PHE A 240 -22.60 20.38 -2.52
C PHE A 240 -24.04 20.64 -2.03
N PRO A 241 -24.69 19.70 -1.32
CA PRO A 241 -26.10 19.82 -0.93
C PRO A 241 -26.42 20.97 0.05
N PHE A 242 -25.45 21.82 0.41
CA PHE A 242 -25.58 22.85 1.46
C PHE A 242 -25.24 24.30 1.03
N GLY A 243 -25.29 24.64 -0.27
CA GLY A 243 -25.21 26.03 -0.74
C GLY A 243 -23.80 26.55 -1.12
N LEU A 244 -23.66 27.86 -1.37
CA LEU A 244 -22.38 28.50 -1.73
C LEU A 244 -21.42 28.52 -0.54
N PHE A 245 -20.28 27.86 -0.68
CA PHE A 245 -19.16 27.94 0.28
C PHE A 245 -18.01 28.77 -0.28
N ASN A 246 -17.26 29.46 0.57
CA ASN A 246 -15.94 29.99 0.19
C ASN A 246 -14.87 28.88 0.30
N LEU A 247 -13.68 29.11 -0.27
CA LEU A 247 -12.59 28.11 -0.25
C LEU A 247 -12.19 27.69 1.18
N ILE A 248 -12.25 28.60 2.15
CA ILE A 248 -11.93 28.31 3.56
C ILE A 248 -12.94 27.34 4.16
N GLU A 249 -14.23 27.53 3.89
CA GLU A 249 -15.30 26.63 4.37
C GLU A 249 -15.20 25.25 3.72
N LEU A 250 -14.86 25.18 2.42
CA LEU A 250 -14.58 23.90 1.76
C LEU A 250 -13.42 23.17 2.43
N MET A 251 -12.33 23.89 2.72
CA MET A 251 -11.17 23.31 3.40
C MET A 251 -11.52 22.82 4.81
N TRP A 252 -12.29 23.61 5.56
CA TRP A 252 -12.78 23.24 6.88
C TRP A 252 -13.69 22.00 6.83
N TYR A 253 -14.62 21.96 5.87
CA TYR A 253 -15.51 20.81 5.64
C TYR A 253 -14.70 19.53 5.36
N ILE A 254 -13.69 19.61 4.50
CA ILE A 254 -12.81 18.46 4.18
C ILE A 254 -12.08 17.97 5.45
N ILE A 255 -11.57 18.89 6.28
CA ILE A 255 -10.87 18.55 7.53
C ILE A 255 -11.83 17.85 8.49
N LEU A 256 -13.03 18.39 8.69
CA LEU A 256 -14.03 17.82 9.60
C LEU A 256 -14.52 16.45 9.11
N LYS A 257 -14.79 16.29 7.81
CA LYS A 257 -15.21 15.01 7.24
C LYS A 257 -14.12 13.94 7.38
N LYS A 258 -12.85 14.29 7.15
CA LYS A 258 -11.72 13.34 7.32
C LYS A 258 -11.54 12.91 8.78
N ARG A 259 -11.94 13.74 9.75
CA ARG A 259 -11.92 13.42 11.18
C ARG A 259 -13.16 12.65 11.66
N GLY A 260 -14.12 12.35 10.77
CA GLY A 260 -15.38 11.71 11.14
C GLY A 260 -16.30 12.59 12.00
N LEU A 261 -16.07 13.90 12.03
CA LEU A 261 -16.82 14.86 12.86
C LEU A 261 -18.07 15.40 12.16
N MET A 262 -18.33 14.98 10.92
CA MET A 262 -19.56 15.26 10.19
C MET A 262 -20.04 14.02 9.44
N THR A 263 -21.32 13.71 9.58
CA THR A 263 -22.04 12.73 8.76
C THR A 263 -22.69 13.43 7.55
N GLU A 264 -23.11 12.66 6.55
CA GLU A 264 -23.75 13.17 5.32
C GLU A 264 -24.98 14.05 5.57
#